data_AF-A0A086PP79-F1
#
_entry.id   AF-A0A086PP79-F1
#
_cell.length_a   1.000
_cell.length_b   1.000
_cell.length_c   1.000
_cell.angle_alpha   90.00
_cell.angle_beta   90.00
_cell.angle_gamma   90.00
#
_symmetry.space_group_name_H-M   'P 1'
#
loop_
_entity.id
_entity.type
_entity.pdbx_description
1 polymer ?
#
loop_
_entity_poly.entity_id
_entity_poly.type
_entity_poly.pdbx_seq_one_letter_code
_entity_poly.pdbx_strand_id
1 'polypeptide(L)'
;MALLADDASPHTKKGETIADGQFIQIIDYDGDIVADVDAWMKKQKLADVGFNYNVITILGSQSSGKSSLMNALFNCQFQVMDHVHGHSQTTKGVWLGRDGLGAGAAAPCLVVDVEGIDSRERGEDRQTFEYRSALFALALTDCLCVNVWYHSLGNFTASGYGLLKTVMEVNLDLFAQERNTPRTLLLFAVRDWAEVMTPLEIVREKIAREYVERIWREIKKPPAFENSSPYDLFDFEVFGFAHKFMNPEQFERDVAALRELWQKSLRPPSYSRHVPADGFARYATSIWEVIKKQEQLNIPNQKEMLAIYRCQEIKASVLSSLGAAVAATNAMVQRGQMDEAAFSQWLRDVASKALAEYLEHASRYQSEVCQRVKADLLEGIVSAVQPVVDCLLSHVRDSIANAFLDKLTSSFTAAAGDATRTLAGRPVLDAWANYNDASSELLRDAQERFLAAAGACSANLADGSHLSFATDLVLDGMTRELRFCWLPSF
;
A
#
# COMPACT_ATOMS: atom_id res chain seq x y z
N MET A 1 -29.27 -31.11 -36.62
CA MET A 1 -28.70 -31.79 -35.45
C MET A 1 -27.21 -31.96 -35.71
N ALA A 2 -26.45 -30.90 -35.50
CA ALA A 2 -25.87 -30.50 -34.21
C ALA A 2 -24.62 -31.34 -33.90
N LEU A 3 -23.46 -30.73 -34.10
CA LEU A 3 -22.23 -30.87 -33.30
C LEU A 3 -21.24 -29.79 -33.78
N LEU A 4 -21.57 -28.54 -33.42
CA LEU A 4 -20.62 -27.45 -33.19
C LEU A 4 -20.82 -27.07 -31.71
N ALA A 5 -19.82 -27.38 -30.89
CA ALA A 5 -19.62 -26.95 -29.50
C ALA A 5 -18.26 -27.56 -29.09
N ASP A 6 -17.33 -26.88 -28.44
CA ASP A 6 -17.24 -25.51 -27.97
C ASP A 6 -15.73 -25.27 -27.82
N ASP A 7 -15.22 -24.23 -28.48
CA ASP A 7 -13.82 -23.84 -28.41
C ASP A 7 -13.64 -23.06 -27.10
N ALA A 8 -13.42 -23.80 -26.00
CA ALA A 8 -13.16 -23.22 -24.70
C ALA A 8 -11.74 -22.65 -24.68
N SER A 9 -11.68 -21.31 -24.63
CA SER A 9 -10.49 -20.49 -24.46
C SER A 9 -9.54 -21.01 -23.35
N PRO A 10 -8.21 -20.89 -23.53
CA PRO A 10 -7.27 -21.34 -22.52
C PRO A 10 -7.36 -20.41 -21.32
N HIS A 11 -7.74 -21.02 -20.19
CA HIS A 11 -7.62 -20.45 -18.85
C HIS A 11 -6.31 -19.69 -18.68
N THR A 12 -6.39 -18.48 -18.14
CA THR A 12 -5.28 -17.72 -17.56
C THR A 12 -4.42 -18.66 -16.71
N LYS A 13 -3.19 -18.95 -17.17
CA LYS A 13 -2.23 -19.78 -16.44
C LYS A 13 -1.95 -19.11 -15.09
N LYS A 14 -2.46 -19.69 -14.00
CA LYS A 14 -2.08 -19.30 -12.64
C LYS A 14 -0.58 -19.57 -12.47
N GLY A 15 0.17 -18.59 -11.99
CA GLY A 15 1.62 -18.63 -11.87
C GLY A 15 2.12 -19.93 -11.25
N GLU A 16 3.11 -20.53 -11.91
CA GLU A 16 3.72 -21.77 -11.47
C GLU A 16 4.40 -21.58 -10.10
N THR A 17 4.24 -22.56 -9.22
CA THR A 17 4.88 -22.57 -7.90
C THR A 17 5.76 -23.80 -7.75
N ILE A 18 6.91 -23.63 -7.11
CA ILE A 18 7.92 -24.68 -6.88
C ILE A 18 8.18 -24.80 -5.37
N ALA A 19 8.63 -25.98 -4.94
CA ALA A 19 9.01 -26.30 -3.55
C ALA A 19 7.88 -25.99 -2.55
N ASP A 20 6.74 -26.70 -2.69
CA ASP A 20 5.55 -26.54 -1.83
C ASP A 20 4.97 -25.11 -1.76
N GLY A 21 5.30 -24.29 -2.76
CA GLY A 21 4.88 -22.90 -2.87
C GLY A 21 5.82 -21.90 -2.20
N GLN A 22 7.05 -22.30 -1.87
CA GLN A 22 8.11 -21.38 -1.43
C GLN A 22 8.55 -20.44 -2.55
N PHE A 23 8.43 -20.84 -3.81
CA PHE A 23 8.77 -20.01 -4.97
C PHE A 23 7.57 -19.84 -5.88
N ILE A 24 7.48 -18.66 -6.49
CA ILE A 24 6.43 -18.30 -7.43
C ILE A 24 7.01 -17.56 -8.63
N GLN A 25 6.55 -17.91 -9.83
CA GLN A 25 6.90 -17.18 -11.04
C GLN A 25 6.07 -15.90 -11.12
N ILE A 26 6.69 -14.72 -11.00
CA ILE A 26 5.96 -13.44 -11.11
C ILE A 26 5.67 -13.14 -12.57
N ILE A 27 6.71 -13.21 -13.39
CA ILE A 27 6.69 -12.84 -14.80
C ILE A 27 7.05 -14.10 -15.58
N ASP A 28 6.26 -14.44 -16.59
CA ASP A 28 6.51 -15.59 -17.44
C ASP A 28 7.49 -15.30 -18.59
N TYR A 29 7.61 -16.26 -19.52
CA TYR A 29 8.47 -16.10 -20.68
C TYR A 29 8.00 -14.98 -21.63
N ASP A 30 6.69 -14.79 -21.77
CA ASP A 30 6.10 -13.80 -22.69
C ASP A 30 6.10 -12.38 -22.07
N GLY A 31 6.47 -12.26 -20.80
CA GLY A 31 6.53 -11.00 -20.08
C GLY A 31 5.18 -10.60 -19.49
N ASP A 32 4.28 -11.56 -19.29
CA ASP A 32 3.01 -11.39 -18.61
C ASP A 32 3.16 -11.68 -17.11
N ILE A 33 2.43 -10.92 -16.29
CA ILE A 33 2.36 -11.16 -14.85
C ILE A 33 1.38 -12.31 -14.62
N VAL A 34 1.88 -13.46 -14.18
CA VAL A 34 1.10 -14.70 -14.05
C VAL A 34 0.72 -15.03 -12.61
N ALA A 35 1.37 -14.40 -11.63
CA ALA A 35 1.20 -14.71 -10.22
C ALA A 35 0.34 -13.72 -9.43
N ASP A 36 -0.37 -14.28 -8.45
CA ASP A 36 -0.91 -13.53 -7.32
C ASP A 36 0.16 -13.42 -6.22
N VAL A 37 1.01 -12.40 -6.34
CA VAL A 37 2.10 -12.14 -5.39
C VAL A 37 1.56 -11.76 -4.01
N ASP A 38 0.38 -11.13 -3.91
CA ASP A 38 -0.22 -10.75 -2.63
C ASP A 38 -0.66 -11.98 -1.82
N ALA A 39 -1.35 -12.92 -2.47
CA ALA A 39 -1.70 -14.20 -1.86
C ALA A 39 -0.46 -15.00 -1.44
N TRP A 40 0.59 -14.99 -2.26
CA TRP A 40 1.85 -15.66 -1.93
C TRP A 40 2.55 -15.02 -0.72
N MET A 41 2.66 -13.69 -0.66
CA MET A 41 3.25 -12.96 0.48
C MET A 41 2.53 -13.27 1.80
N LYS A 42 1.19 -13.37 1.76
CA LYS A 42 0.36 -13.77 2.92
C LYS A 42 0.65 -15.21 3.34
N LYS A 43 0.65 -16.17 2.39
CA LYS A 43 0.97 -17.58 2.66
C LYS A 43 2.35 -17.74 3.29
N GLN A 44 3.31 -16.94 2.83
CA GLN A 44 4.67 -16.94 3.33
C GLN A 44 4.84 -16.17 4.65
N LYS A 45 3.80 -15.60 5.26
CA LYS A 45 3.90 -14.77 6.50
C LYS A 45 4.86 -13.59 6.35
N LEU A 46 4.77 -12.90 5.21
CA LEU A 46 5.58 -11.73 4.89
C LEU A 46 4.77 -10.43 4.94
N ALA A 47 3.44 -10.47 4.80
CA ALA A 47 2.62 -9.25 4.74
C ALA A 47 2.78 -8.34 5.97
N ASP A 48 2.94 -8.91 7.17
CA ASP A 48 2.93 -8.15 8.42
C ASP A 48 4.30 -7.60 8.85
N VAL A 49 5.37 -7.90 8.10
CA VAL A 49 6.75 -7.55 8.52
C VAL A 49 7.10 -6.07 8.31
N GLY A 50 6.19 -5.28 7.74
CA GLY A 50 6.37 -3.85 7.52
C GLY A 50 7.58 -3.58 6.61
N PHE A 51 8.53 -2.77 7.07
CA PHE A 51 9.78 -2.47 6.33
C PHE A 51 10.92 -3.43 6.62
N ASN A 52 10.72 -4.36 7.57
CA ASN A 52 11.77 -5.23 8.07
C ASN A 52 11.90 -6.47 7.16
N TYR A 53 12.25 -6.23 5.91
CA TYR A 53 12.59 -7.23 4.92
C TYR A 53 13.62 -6.65 3.96
N ASN A 54 14.28 -7.49 3.17
CA ASN A 54 15.18 -7.04 2.13
C ASN A 54 14.93 -7.79 0.83
N VAL A 55 15.32 -7.20 -0.28
CA VAL A 55 15.19 -7.81 -1.61
C VAL A 55 16.57 -7.97 -2.22
N ILE A 56 16.86 -9.17 -2.71
CA ILE A 56 18.10 -9.50 -3.43
C ILE A 56 17.72 -10.06 -4.78
N THR A 57 18.35 -9.55 -5.82
CA THR A 57 18.13 -10.03 -7.19
C THR A 57 19.44 -10.52 -7.77
N ILE A 58 19.43 -11.67 -8.43
CA ILE A 58 20.60 -12.16 -9.18
C ILE A 58 20.45 -11.92 -10.67
N LEU A 59 21.49 -11.35 -11.28
CA LEU A 59 21.63 -11.18 -12.73
C LEU A 59 22.93 -11.84 -13.22
N GLY A 60 22.95 -12.27 -14.47
CA GLY A 60 24.12 -12.88 -15.09
C GLY A 60 23.76 -13.75 -16.28
N SER A 61 24.78 -14.18 -17.03
CA SER A 61 24.59 -14.95 -18.26
C SER A 61 23.79 -16.23 -18.04
N GLN A 62 23.12 -16.71 -19.08
CA GLN A 62 22.45 -18.00 -19.07
C GLN A 62 23.45 -19.10 -18.71
N SER A 63 22.99 -20.08 -17.91
CA SER A 63 23.81 -21.22 -17.49
C SER A 63 25.04 -20.88 -16.62
N SER A 64 25.16 -19.65 -16.09
CA SER A 64 26.26 -19.25 -15.21
C SER A 64 26.15 -19.74 -13.75
N GLY A 65 25.17 -20.61 -13.46
CA GLY A 65 24.95 -21.14 -12.12
C GLY A 65 24.34 -20.15 -11.12
N LYS A 66 23.48 -19.23 -11.59
CA LYS A 66 22.74 -18.25 -10.76
C LYS A 66 21.85 -18.91 -9.72
N SER A 67 20.88 -19.70 -10.18
CA SER A 67 19.94 -20.43 -9.32
C SER A 67 20.67 -21.40 -8.38
N SER A 68 21.76 -22.02 -8.86
CA SER A 68 22.67 -22.82 -8.01
C SER A 68 23.30 -22.02 -6.87
N LEU A 69 23.76 -20.80 -7.14
CA LEU A 69 24.36 -19.93 -6.12
C LEU A 69 23.31 -19.42 -5.14
N MET A 70 22.14 -19.01 -5.62
CA MET A 70 21.05 -18.54 -4.75
C MET A 70 20.52 -19.65 -3.84
N ASN A 71 20.40 -20.88 -4.37
CA ASN A 71 20.05 -22.06 -3.56
C ASN A 71 21.07 -22.30 -2.46
N ALA A 72 22.37 -22.23 -2.77
CA ALA A 72 23.42 -22.40 -1.79
C ALA A 72 23.42 -21.26 -0.75
N LEU A 73 23.34 -19.99 -1.18
CA LEU A 73 23.49 -18.82 -0.32
C LEU A 73 22.31 -18.63 0.63
N PHE A 74 21.08 -18.74 0.12
CA PHE A 74 19.84 -18.45 0.86
C PHE A 74 19.07 -19.70 1.27
N ASN A 75 19.63 -20.89 1.07
CA ASN A 75 18.97 -22.17 1.34
C ASN A 75 17.64 -22.28 0.56
N CYS A 76 17.67 -21.87 -0.71
CA CYS A 76 16.54 -21.86 -1.64
C CYS A 76 16.46 -23.16 -2.45
N GLN A 77 15.34 -23.37 -3.15
CA GLN A 77 15.07 -24.53 -4.00
C GLN A 77 14.61 -24.13 -5.42
N PHE A 78 15.24 -23.11 -6.01
CA PHE A 78 15.04 -22.77 -7.41
C PHE A 78 15.42 -23.95 -8.32
N GLN A 79 14.73 -24.07 -9.46
CA GLN A 79 15.06 -25.08 -10.46
C GLN A 79 16.48 -24.82 -11.01
N VAL A 80 17.33 -25.85 -10.99
CA VAL A 80 18.69 -25.80 -11.53
C VAL A 80 18.76 -26.68 -12.77
N MET A 81 19.59 -26.27 -13.73
CA MET A 81 19.86 -27.02 -14.96
C MET A 81 20.28 -28.45 -14.64
N ASP A 82 19.66 -29.42 -15.31
CA ASP A 82 20.13 -30.80 -15.27
C ASP A 82 21.31 -30.95 -16.23
N HIS A 83 22.52 -31.03 -15.66
CA HIS A 83 23.76 -31.19 -16.42
C HIS A 83 23.82 -32.50 -17.22
N VAL A 84 22.96 -33.49 -16.92
CA VAL A 84 22.93 -34.80 -17.59
C VAL A 84 22.16 -34.75 -18.92
N HIS A 85 21.13 -33.91 -19.02
CA HIS A 85 20.24 -33.87 -20.19
C HIS A 85 20.52 -32.71 -21.17
N GLY A 86 21.51 -31.86 -20.87
CA GLY A 86 22.07 -30.87 -21.80
C GLY A 86 21.92 -29.40 -21.37
N HIS A 87 22.49 -28.50 -22.16
CA HIS A 87 22.43 -27.04 -21.93
C HIS A 87 21.14 -26.46 -22.51
N SER A 88 20.08 -26.39 -21.71
CA SER A 88 18.82 -25.71 -22.07
C SER A 88 18.46 -24.65 -21.03
N GLN A 89 17.72 -23.62 -21.44
CA GLN A 89 17.19 -22.61 -20.51
C GLN A 89 16.43 -23.26 -19.35
N THR A 90 16.84 -22.92 -18.13
CA THR A 90 16.26 -23.48 -16.90
C THR A 90 15.30 -22.49 -16.25
N THR A 91 15.74 -21.24 -16.07
CA THR A 91 14.88 -20.17 -15.54
C THR A 91 14.24 -19.43 -16.70
N LYS A 92 12.91 -19.47 -16.78
CA LYS A 92 12.10 -18.69 -17.71
C LYS A 92 11.37 -17.59 -16.96
N GLY A 93 11.50 -16.36 -17.42
CA GLY A 93 10.87 -15.20 -16.78
C GLY A 93 11.56 -14.78 -15.47
N VAL A 94 10.78 -14.30 -14.51
CA VAL A 94 11.28 -13.83 -13.21
C VAL A 94 10.59 -14.57 -12.07
N TRP A 95 11.40 -15.14 -11.19
CA TRP A 95 10.95 -15.94 -10.06
C TRP A 95 11.22 -15.21 -8.75
N LEU A 96 10.29 -15.33 -7.81
CA LEU A 96 10.37 -14.79 -6.46
C LEU A 96 10.32 -15.92 -5.44
N GLY A 97 11.18 -15.83 -4.44
CA GLY A 97 11.24 -16.76 -3.32
C GLY A 97 11.44 -16.06 -2.00
N ARG A 98 11.05 -16.74 -0.92
CA ARG A 98 11.47 -16.38 0.44
C ARG A 98 12.70 -17.22 0.78
N ASP A 99 13.71 -16.58 1.38
CA ASP A 99 14.89 -17.28 1.87
C ASP A 99 14.54 -18.39 2.89
N GLY A 100 15.36 -19.44 2.91
CA GLY A 100 15.24 -20.57 3.83
C GLY A 100 16.18 -20.46 5.04
N LEU A 101 16.73 -19.27 5.34
CA LEU A 101 17.58 -19.03 6.49
C LEU A 101 16.65 -18.87 7.69
N GLY A 102 16.53 -19.92 8.52
CA GLY A 102 15.47 -20.08 9.53
C GLY A 102 15.17 -18.88 10.42
N ALA A 103 14.00 -18.90 11.07
CA ALA A 103 13.36 -17.81 11.82
C ALA A 103 14.10 -17.26 13.07
N GLY A 104 15.39 -17.56 13.24
CA GLY A 104 16.12 -17.40 14.50
C GLY A 104 16.90 -16.11 14.73
N ALA A 105 17.18 -15.26 13.72
CA ALA A 105 17.96 -14.03 13.98
C ALA A 105 17.87 -12.88 12.96
N ALA A 106 17.30 -13.07 11.77
CA ALA A 106 17.28 -12.03 10.75
C ALA A 106 15.87 -11.81 10.18
N ALA A 107 15.60 -10.59 9.74
CA ALA A 107 14.41 -10.26 8.96
C ALA A 107 14.33 -11.13 7.68
N PRO A 108 13.14 -11.39 7.14
CA PRO A 108 13.01 -12.12 5.89
C PRO A 108 13.73 -11.42 4.73
N CYS A 109 14.17 -12.21 3.76
CA CYS A 109 14.76 -11.77 2.52
C CYS A 109 14.01 -12.39 1.35
N LEU A 110 13.62 -11.53 0.42
CA LEU A 110 13.05 -11.92 -0.86
C LEU A 110 14.19 -12.12 -1.86
N VAL A 111 14.24 -13.30 -2.46
CA VAL A 111 15.23 -13.65 -3.47
C VAL A 111 14.54 -13.66 -4.82
N VAL A 112 15.02 -12.84 -5.75
CA VAL A 112 14.53 -12.72 -7.11
C VAL A 112 15.55 -13.37 -8.05
N ASP A 113 15.16 -14.47 -8.70
CA ASP A 113 15.95 -15.11 -9.75
C ASP A 113 15.42 -14.68 -11.11
N VAL A 114 16.25 -13.96 -11.84
CA VAL A 114 15.92 -13.45 -13.17
C VAL A 114 16.50 -14.40 -14.21
N GLU A 115 15.73 -14.65 -15.26
CA GLU A 115 16.18 -15.37 -16.44
C GLU A 115 17.56 -14.89 -16.92
N GLY A 116 18.40 -15.84 -17.33
CA GLY A 116 19.75 -15.52 -17.75
C GLY A 116 19.78 -14.64 -19.00
N ILE A 117 20.65 -13.64 -18.98
CA ILE A 117 20.96 -12.85 -20.16
C ILE A 117 21.72 -13.71 -21.17
N ASP A 118 21.77 -13.27 -22.42
CA ASP A 118 22.43 -13.99 -23.50
C ASP A 118 21.68 -15.24 -23.98
N SER A 119 20.35 -15.23 -23.86
CA SER A 119 19.55 -16.38 -24.27
C SER A 119 19.44 -16.51 -25.78
N ARG A 120 19.97 -17.63 -26.31
CA ARG A 120 19.80 -18.03 -27.71
C ARG A 120 18.32 -18.31 -28.03
N GLU A 121 17.56 -18.77 -27.05
CA GLU A 121 16.18 -19.25 -27.23
C GLU A 121 15.17 -18.12 -27.45
N ARG A 122 15.51 -16.88 -27.03
CA ARG A 122 14.65 -15.69 -27.20
C ARG A 122 14.70 -15.02 -28.57
N GLY A 123 15.68 -15.34 -29.42
CA GLY A 123 15.79 -14.73 -30.74
C GLY A 123 15.94 -13.20 -30.70
N GLU A 124 15.14 -12.49 -31.50
CA GLU A 124 15.27 -11.04 -31.73
C GLU A 124 14.79 -10.19 -30.53
N ASP A 125 13.78 -10.64 -29.78
CA ASP A 125 13.21 -9.90 -28.62
C ASP A 125 14.08 -9.97 -27.35
N ARG A 126 15.20 -10.69 -27.43
CA ARG A 126 16.12 -10.92 -26.33
C ARG A 126 16.56 -9.64 -25.64
N GLN A 127 17.03 -8.64 -26.39
CA GLN A 127 17.59 -7.41 -25.82
C GLN A 127 16.52 -6.60 -25.07
N THR A 128 15.29 -6.57 -25.58
CA THR A 128 14.18 -5.87 -24.93
C THR A 128 13.80 -6.53 -23.62
N PHE A 129 13.72 -7.87 -23.58
CA PHE A 129 13.43 -8.59 -22.34
C PHE A 129 14.54 -8.43 -21.30
N GLU A 130 15.82 -8.53 -21.72
CA GLU A 130 16.98 -8.31 -20.86
C GLU A 130 16.96 -6.91 -20.24
N TYR A 131 16.72 -5.88 -21.05
CA TYR A 131 16.60 -4.49 -20.59
C TYR A 131 15.49 -4.33 -19.55
N ARG A 132 14.28 -4.83 -19.86
CA ARG A 132 13.11 -4.73 -18.97
C ARG A 132 13.34 -5.47 -17.65
N SER A 133 13.92 -6.67 -17.70
CA SER A 133 14.16 -7.50 -16.52
C SER A 133 15.26 -6.92 -15.63
N ALA A 134 16.29 -6.32 -16.22
CA ALA A 134 17.34 -5.61 -15.48
C ALA A 134 16.79 -4.38 -14.75
N LEU A 135 15.94 -3.62 -15.44
CA LEU A 135 15.27 -2.45 -14.90
C LEU A 135 14.34 -2.85 -13.73
N PHE A 136 13.53 -3.88 -13.93
CA PHE A 136 12.69 -4.44 -12.89
C PHE A 136 13.49 -4.90 -11.67
N ALA A 137 14.58 -5.64 -11.89
CA ALA A 137 15.48 -6.10 -10.84
C ALA A 137 16.04 -4.95 -10.00
N LEU A 138 16.49 -3.87 -10.65
CA LEU A 138 17.09 -2.71 -9.99
C LEU A 138 16.07 -1.89 -9.18
N ALA A 139 14.86 -1.71 -9.73
CA ALA A 139 13.80 -0.96 -9.08
C ALA A 139 13.31 -1.63 -7.79
N LEU A 140 13.43 -2.95 -7.69
CA LEU A 140 13.01 -3.75 -6.54
C LEU A 140 14.14 -4.08 -5.55
N THR A 141 15.39 -4.16 -5.98
CA THR A 141 16.42 -4.76 -5.13
C THR A 141 17.08 -3.77 -4.18
N ASP A 142 17.48 -4.27 -3.00
CA ASP A 142 18.49 -3.64 -2.15
C ASP A 142 19.91 -4.03 -2.58
N CYS A 143 20.07 -5.30 -2.99
CA CYS A 143 21.34 -5.86 -3.42
C CYS A 143 21.19 -6.56 -4.77
N LEU A 144 21.87 -6.05 -5.78
CA LEU A 144 21.96 -6.67 -7.09
C LEU A 144 23.21 -7.55 -7.13
N CYS A 145 23.01 -8.87 -7.12
CA CYS A 145 24.08 -9.84 -7.28
C CYS A 145 24.37 -10.03 -8.77
N VAL A 146 25.55 -9.58 -9.23
CA VAL A 146 26.01 -9.76 -10.61
C VAL A 146 26.92 -10.98 -10.66
N ASN A 147 26.38 -12.10 -11.14
CA ASN A 147 27.08 -13.38 -11.25
C ASN A 147 27.91 -13.43 -12.53
N VAL A 148 29.24 -13.42 -12.39
CA VAL A 148 30.21 -13.35 -13.47
C VAL A 148 31.25 -14.46 -13.35
N TRP A 149 31.72 -15.01 -14.46
CA TRP A 149 32.83 -15.97 -14.43
C TRP A 149 34.17 -15.25 -14.44
N TYR A 150 35.13 -15.73 -13.68
CA TYR A 150 36.47 -15.15 -13.61
C TYR A 150 37.13 -15.05 -15.00
N HIS A 151 37.08 -16.13 -15.79
CA HIS A 151 37.64 -16.15 -17.14
C HIS A 151 36.91 -15.23 -18.13
N SER A 152 35.67 -14.83 -17.83
CA SER A 152 34.91 -13.87 -18.63
C SER A 152 35.22 -12.42 -18.27
N LEU A 153 36.00 -12.17 -17.21
CA LEU A 153 36.41 -10.82 -16.80
C LEU A 153 37.35 -10.17 -17.82
N GLY A 154 36.76 -9.41 -18.73
CA GLY A 154 37.45 -8.71 -19.82
C GLY A 154 36.71 -8.78 -21.15
N ASN A 155 35.75 -9.70 -21.28
CA ASN A 155 34.85 -9.77 -22.42
C ASN A 155 33.75 -8.71 -22.31
N PHE A 156 33.18 -8.25 -23.42
CA PHE A 156 32.10 -7.26 -23.40
C PHE A 156 30.72 -7.92 -23.16
N THR A 157 30.39 -8.96 -23.93
CA THR A 157 29.09 -9.66 -23.84
C THR A 157 29.06 -10.67 -22.70
N ALA A 158 30.05 -11.56 -22.63
CA ALA A 158 30.06 -12.66 -21.66
C ALA A 158 30.22 -12.23 -20.19
N SER A 159 30.72 -11.02 -19.95
CA SER A 159 30.90 -10.47 -18.60
C SER A 159 29.68 -9.74 -18.04
N GLY A 160 28.65 -9.51 -18.87
CA GLY A 160 27.51 -8.68 -18.50
C GLY A 160 27.80 -7.17 -18.52
N TYR A 161 28.86 -6.70 -19.20
CA TYR A 161 29.18 -5.27 -19.30
C TYR A 161 28.00 -4.45 -19.89
N GLY A 162 27.40 -4.92 -20.98
CA GLY A 162 26.25 -4.26 -21.60
C GLY A 162 25.05 -4.16 -20.65
N LEU A 163 24.78 -5.23 -19.91
CA LEU A 163 23.74 -5.26 -18.88
C LEU A 163 24.03 -4.22 -17.79
N LEU A 164 25.25 -4.20 -17.25
CA LEU A 164 25.63 -3.27 -16.20
C LEU A 164 25.55 -1.81 -16.66
N LYS A 165 25.90 -1.55 -17.93
CA LYS A 165 25.71 -0.24 -18.56
C LYS A 165 24.25 0.17 -18.56
N THR A 166 23.36 -0.71 -19.03
CA THR A 166 21.92 -0.48 -18.97
C THR A 166 21.44 -0.25 -17.53
N VAL A 167 21.89 -1.07 -16.57
CA VAL A 167 21.52 -0.92 -15.15
C VAL A 167 21.93 0.46 -14.62
N MET A 168 23.14 0.93 -14.90
CA MET A 168 23.61 2.24 -14.44
C MET A 168 22.89 3.41 -15.13
N GLU A 169 22.66 3.33 -16.44
CA GLU A 169 21.89 4.33 -17.19
C GLU A 169 20.49 4.47 -16.60
N VAL A 170 19.80 3.34 -16.43
CA VAL A 170 18.42 3.38 -15.98
C VAL A 170 18.33 3.73 -14.49
N ASN A 171 19.30 3.38 -13.66
CA ASN A 171 19.35 3.85 -12.27
C ASN A 171 19.34 5.38 -12.19
N LEU A 172 20.11 6.04 -13.06
CA LEU A 172 20.11 7.50 -13.13
C LEU A 172 18.74 8.01 -13.53
N ASP A 173 18.12 7.44 -14.56
CA ASP A 173 16.80 7.89 -15.01
C ASP A 173 15.71 7.69 -13.95
N LEU A 174 15.74 6.55 -13.24
CA LEU A 174 14.75 6.20 -12.21
C LEU A 174 14.81 7.10 -10.98
N PHE A 175 16.03 7.38 -10.52
CA PHE A 175 16.27 8.03 -9.24
C PHE A 175 16.76 9.46 -9.38
N ALA A 176 16.83 10.01 -10.60
CA ALA A 176 17.22 11.40 -10.82
C ALA A 176 16.34 12.42 -10.13
N GLN A 177 15.11 12.03 -9.75
CA GLN A 177 14.11 12.90 -9.14
C GLN A 177 14.04 12.77 -7.62
N GLU A 178 14.67 11.75 -7.01
CA GLU A 178 14.68 11.57 -5.56
C GLU A 178 15.86 12.35 -4.94
N ARG A 179 15.56 13.23 -3.96
CA ARG A 179 16.60 14.01 -3.26
C ARG A 179 17.50 13.16 -2.35
N ASN A 180 17.09 11.93 -2.04
CA ASN A 180 17.74 11.07 -1.06
C ASN A 180 17.67 9.61 -1.52
N THR A 181 18.24 9.34 -2.70
CA THR A 181 18.24 8.01 -3.33
C THR A 181 18.97 7.00 -2.44
N PRO A 182 18.33 5.87 -2.09
CA PRO A 182 19.01 4.81 -1.35
C PRO A 182 20.09 4.18 -2.22
N ARG A 183 21.28 4.01 -1.65
CA ARG A 183 22.35 3.30 -2.35
C ARG A 183 21.97 1.85 -2.57
N THR A 184 22.18 1.37 -3.80
CA THR A 184 21.96 -0.03 -4.14
C THR A 184 23.29 -0.76 -4.05
N LEU A 185 23.34 -1.88 -3.35
CA LEU A 185 24.56 -2.69 -3.26
C LEU A 185 24.73 -3.52 -4.53
N LEU A 186 25.80 -3.29 -5.28
CA LEU A 186 26.24 -4.11 -6.40
C LEU A 186 27.25 -5.15 -5.91
N LEU A 187 26.78 -6.38 -5.74
CA LEU A 187 27.59 -7.52 -5.30
C LEU A 187 28.05 -8.34 -6.50
N PHE A 188 29.33 -8.25 -6.85
CA PHE A 188 29.91 -9.08 -7.90
C PHE A 188 30.30 -10.45 -7.35
N ALA A 189 29.55 -11.48 -7.76
CA ALA A 189 29.84 -12.87 -7.46
C ALA A 189 30.75 -13.44 -8.57
N VAL A 190 32.05 -13.46 -8.32
CA VAL A 190 33.06 -13.95 -9.27
C VAL A 190 33.22 -15.46 -9.12
N ARG A 191 32.77 -16.20 -10.13
CA ARG A 191 32.75 -17.66 -10.18
C ARG A 191 34.06 -18.22 -10.71
N ASP A 192 34.42 -19.40 -10.23
CA ASP A 192 35.62 -20.16 -10.61
C ASP A 192 36.91 -19.35 -10.45
N TRP A 193 36.97 -18.58 -9.36
CA TRP A 193 38.14 -17.85 -8.95
C TRP A 193 39.00 -18.70 -8.01
N ALA A 194 40.32 -18.51 -8.09
CA ALA A 194 41.27 -19.11 -7.17
C ALA A 194 42.33 -18.09 -6.78
N GLU A 195 42.56 -17.94 -5.48
CA GLU A 195 43.52 -16.97 -4.93
C GLU A 195 44.95 -17.17 -5.46
N VAL A 196 45.34 -18.44 -5.71
CA VAL A 196 46.62 -18.81 -6.31
C VAL A 196 46.83 -18.17 -7.69
N MET A 197 45.75 -17.93 -8.45
CA MET A 197 45.84 -17.31 -9.77
C MET A 197 45.97 -15.79 -9.64
N THR A 198 45.11 -15.15 -8.86
CA THR A 198 45.08 -13.70 -8.71
C THR A 198 44.44 -13.32 -7.37
N PRO A 199 45.12 -12.55 -6.51
CA PRO A 199 44.55 -12.00 -5.29
C PRO A 199 43.23 -11.28 -5.53
N LEU A 200 42.26 -11.44 -4.62
CA LEU A 200 40.91 -10.87 -4.77
C LEU A 200 40.94 -9.35 -4.90
N GLU A 201 41.87 -8.66 -4.23
CA GLU A 201 42.02 -7.20 -4.30
C GLU A 201 42.33 -6.69 -5.71
N ILE A 202 43.13 -7.43 -6.49
CA ILE A 202 43.41 -7.07 -7.88
C ILE A 202 42.16 -7.27 -8.75
N VAL A 203 41.38 -8.32 -8.49
CA VAL A 203 40.11 -8.56 -9.19
C VAL A 203 39.11 -7.45 -8.86
N ARG A 204 39.02 -7.06 -7.59
CA ARG A 204 38.19 -5.96 -7.09
C ARG A 204 38.54 -4.65 -7.77
N GLU A 205 39.82 -4.29 -7.80
CA GLU A 205 40.30 -3.07 -8.45
C GLU A 205 40.02 -3.08 -9.96
N LYS A 206 40.22 -4.22 -10.63
CA LYS A 206 39.91 -4.36 -12.05
C LYS A 206 38.43 -4.15 -12.34
N ILE A 207 37.53 -4.75 -11.54
CA ILE A 207 36.08 -4.56 -11.70
C ILE A 207 35.69 -3.10 -11.43
N ALA A 208 36.22 -2.49 -10.37
CA ALA A 208 35.94 -1.09 -10.06
C ALA A 208 36.35 -0.16 -11.22
N ARG A 209 37.58 -0.28 -11.74
CA ARG A 209 38.08 0.60 -12.80
C ARG A 209 37.43 0.33 -14.17
N GLU A 210 37.39 -0.93 -14.58
CA GLU A 210 36.99 -1.30 -15.95
C GLU A 210 35.49 -1.49 -16.12
N TYR A 211 34.76 -1.89 -15.08
CA TYR A 211 33.32 -2.10 -15.17
C TYR A 211 32.63 -0.87 -14.61
N VAL A 212 32.92 -0.49 -13.37
CA VAL A 212 32.14 0.56 -12.71
C VAL A 212 32.47 1.95 -13.25
N GLU A 213 33.72 2.39 -13.11
CA GLU A 213 34.12 3.76 -13.46
C GLU A 213 34.14 4.01 -14.96
N ARG A 214 34.49 2.99 -15.75
CA ARG A 214 34.49 3.10 -17.21
C ARG A 214 33.07 3.16 -17.76
N ILE A 215 32.17 2.26 -17.36
CA ILE A 215 30.76 2.35 -17.75
C ILE A 215 30.20 3.70 -17.32
N TRP A 216 30.47 4.13 -16.09
CA TRP A 216 30.01 5.42 -15.61
C TRP A 216 30.48 6.61 -16.45
N ARG A 217 31.62 6.53 -17.13
CA ARG A 217 32.08 7.57 -18.06
C ARG A 217 31.43 7.47 -19.45
N GLU A 218 31.03 6.27 -19.86
CA GLU A 218 30.44 6.00 -21.17
C GLU A 218 28.92 6.29 -21.23
N ILE A 219 28.23 6.29 -20.09
CA ILE A 219 26.78 6.53 -20.01
C ILE A 219 26.43 8.01 -20.17
N LYS A 220 25.27 8.29 -20.77
CA LYS A 220 24.73 9.65 -20.87
C LYS A 220 24.09 10.02 -19.53
N LYS A 221 24.62 11.05 -18.87
CA LYS A 221 24.13 11.51 -17.56
C LYS A 221 23.16 12.68 -17.72
N PRO A 222 22.07 12.73 -16.95
CA PRO A 222 21.26 13.94 -16.80
C PRO A 222 22.09 15.10 -16.21
N PRO A 223 21.73 16.37 -16.45
CA PRO A 223 22.49 17.54 -15.97
C PRO A 223 22.76 17.54 -14.46
N ALA A 224 21.83 17.01 -13.67
CA ALA A 224 21.98 16.91 -12.21
C ALA A 224 23.12 15.97 -11.77
N PHE A 225 23.51 15.01 -12.61
CA PHE A 225 24.49 13.96 -12.32
C PHE A 225 25.78 14.09 -13.12
N GLU A 226 25.97 15.18 -13.86
CA GLU A 226 27.12 15.36 -14.76
C GLU A 226 28.46 15.17 -14.05
N ASN A 227 28.57 15.69 -12.82
CA ASN A 227 29.77 15.60 -11.97
C ASN A 227 29.69 14.51 -10.88
N SER A 228 28.69 13.63 -10.95
CA SER A 228 28.50 12.58 -9.95
C SER A 228 29.45 11.39 -10.15
N SER A 229 29.74 10.69 -9.06
CA SER A 229 30.53 9.47 -9.01
C SER A 229 29.61 8.25 -8.93
N PRO A 230 29.98 7.07 -9.49
CA PRO A 230 29.17 5.87 -9.33
C PRO A 230 29.03 5.48 -7.85
N TYR A 231 30.03 5.82 -7.03
CA TYR A 231 30.06 5.55 -5.59
C TYR A 231 29.08 6.41 -4.76
N ASP A 232 28.45 7.42 -5.37
CA ASP A 232 27.42 8.22 -4.70
C ASP A 232 26.08 7.46 -4.63
N LEU A 233 25.82 6.60 -5.63
CA LEU A 233 24.54 5.90 -5.83
C LEU A 233 24.63 4.38 -5.59
N PHE A 234 25.82 3.82 -5.64
CA PHE A 234 26.05 2.39 -5.50
C PHE A 234 27.15 2.11 -4.49
N ASP A 235 26.90 1.11 -3.65
CA ASP A 235 27.95 0.48 -2.87
C ASP A 235 28.42 -0.77 -3.63
N PHE A 236 29.71 -1.07 -3.63
CA PHE A 236 30.28 -2.15 -4.44
C PHE A 236 31.01 -3.15 -3.57
N GLU A 237 30.68 -4.43 -3.73
CA GLU A 237 31.40 -5.52 -3.09
C GLU A 237 31.73 -6.61 -4.10
N VAL A 238 32.93 -7.19 -3.99
CA VAL A 238 33.39 -8.26 -4.88
C VAL A 238 33.72 -9.47 -4.02
N PHE A 239 33.10 -10.60 -4.36
CA PHE A 239 33.31 -11.86 -3.65
C PHE A 239 33.68 -12.97 -4.63
N GLY A 240 34.75 -13.70 -4.34
CA GLY A 240 35.23 -14.81 -5.15
C GLY A 240 34.69 -16.15 -4.65
N PHE A 241 34.31 -17.01 -5.57
CA PHE A 241 33.88 -18.38 -5.28
C PHE A 241 34.80 -19.38 -5.98
N ALA A 242 35.25 -20.38 -5.21
CA ALA A 242 35.93 -21.54 -5.78
C ALA A 242 35.03 -22.32 -6.74
N HIS A 243 35.66 -23.10 -7.62
CA HIS A 243 34.95 -23.91 -8.60
C HIS A 243 34.12 -25.01 -7.91
N LYS A 244 32.79 -24.96 -8.07
CA LYS A 244 31.82 -25.84 -7.37
C LYS A 244 32.13 -27.34 -7.48
N PHE A 245 32.46 -27.84 -8.67
CA PHE A 245 32.69 -29.28 -8.89
C PHE A 245 34.11 -29.75 -8.56
N MET A 246 35.12 -28.92 -8.79
CA MET A 246 36.52 -29.29 -8.55
C MET A 246 36.89 -29.17 -7.07
N ASN A 247 36.41 -28.11 -6.40
CA ASN A 247 36.71 -27.82 -5.00
C ASN A 247 35.40 -27.56 -4.20
N PRO A 248 34.53 -28.57 -4.03
CA PRO A 248 33.22 -28.39 -3.39
C PRO A 248 33.33 -27.92 -1.94
N GLU A 249 34.30 -28.43 -1.17
CA GLU A 249 34.49 -28.02 0.23
C GLU A 249 34.83 -26.54 0.37
N GLN A 250 35.67 -26.01 -0.53
CA GLN A 250 36.02 -24.60 -0.50
C GLN A 250 34.84 -23.74 -0.94
N PHE A 251 34.09 -24.16 -1.97
CA PHE A 251 32.88 -23.47 -2.41
C PHE A 251 31.85 -23.34 -1.28
N GLU A 252 31.61 -24.40 -0.50
CA GLU A 252 30.69 -24.35 0.64
C GLU A 252 31.19 -23.40 1.75
N ARG A 253 32.51 -23.35 2.00
CA ARG A 253 33.10 -22.35 2.92
C ARG A 253 32.93 -20.93 2.42
N ASP A 254 33.14 -20.69 1.13
CA ASP A 254 32.96 -19.39 0.48
C ASP A 254 31.50 -18.92 0.59
N VAL A 255 30.54 -19.82 0.35
CA VAL A 255 29.11 -19.57 0.54
C VAL A 255 28.78 -19.23 1.99
N ALA A 256 29.32 -19.97 2.95
CA ALA A 256 29.11 -19.71 4.37
C ALA A 256 29.67 -18.34 4.79
N ALA A 257 30.86 -17.99 4.28
CA ALA A 257 31.51 -16.70 4.54
C ALA A 257 30.71 -15.53 3.98
N LEU A 258 30.21 -15.63 2.74
CA LEU A 258 29.34 -14.58 2.17
C LEU A 258 28.02 -14.47 2.94
N ARG A 259 27.44 -15.60 3.38
CA ARG A 259 26.21 -15.59 4.19
C ARG A 259 26.41 -14.87 5.52
N GLU A 260 27.54 -15.09 6.18
CA GLU A 260 27.91 -14.40 7.41
C GLU A 260 28.11 -12.89 7.16
N LEU A 261 28.81 -12.54 6.08
CA LEU A 261 29.01 -11.15 5.65
C LEU A 261 27.68 -10.45 5.34
N TRP A 262 26.75 -11.15 4.68
CA TRP A 262 25.40 -10.66 4.42
C TRP A 262 24.70 -10.29 5.73
N GLN A 263 24.71 -11.19 6.72
CA GLN A 263 24.04 -10.95 8.00
C GLN A 263 24.70 -9.85 8.84
N LYS A 264 26.02 -9.66 8.73
CA LYS A 264 26.78 -8.73 9.58
C LYS A 264 26.88 -7.32 9.02
N SER A 265 27.13 -7.16 7.71
CA SER A 265 27.54 -5.87 7.15
C SER A 265 26.89 -5.48 5.83
N LEU A 266 26.60 -6.43 4.92
CA LEU A 266 26.08 -6.08 3.60
C LEU A 266 24.57 -5.83 3.58
N ARG A 267 23.82 -6.47 4.49
CA ARG A 267 22.37 -6.35 4.54
C ARG A 267 21.95 -4.98 5.09
N PRO A 268 21.15 -4.20 4.35
CA PRO A 268 20.57 -2.98 4.88
C PRO A 268 19.60 -3.28 6.04
N PRO A 269 19.50 -2.39 7.04
CA PRO A 269 18.67 -2.61 8.23
C PRO A 269 17.16 -2.69 7.93
N SER A 270 16.72 -2.09 6.82
CA SER A 270 15.34 -2.12 6.34
C SER A 270 15.32 -2.01 4.82
N TYR A 271 14.19 -2.34 4.20
CA TYR A 271 14.04 -2.26 2.75
C TYR A 271 14.28 -0.83 2.25
N SER A 272 15.27 -0.66 1.37
CA SER A 272 15.78 0.64 0.95
C SER A 272 14.76 1.46 0.16
N ARG A 273 13.83 0.80 -0.53
CA ARG A 273 12.79 1.50 -1.31
C ARG A 273 11.66 2.06 -0.45
N HIS A 274 11.66 1.81 0.86
CA HIS A 274 10.65 2.30 1.81
C HIS A 274 9.21 1.94 1.40
N VAL A 275 9.02 0.74 0.84
CA VAL A 275 7.70 0.17 0.59
C VAL A 275 7.43 -0.91 1.64
N PRO A 276 6.33 -0.85 2.40
CA PRO A 276 6.04 -1.89 3.37
C PRO A 276 5.67 -3.21 2.65
N ALA A 277 5.93 -4.35 3.29
CA ALA A 277 5.82 -5.68 2.67
C ALA A 277 4.42 -6.00 2.14
N ASP A 278 3.38 -5.47 2.77
CA ASP A 278 1.99 -5.58 2.33
C ASP A 278 1.70 -4.80 1.04
N GLY A 279 2.49 -3.78 0.72
CA GLY A 279 2.43 -3.03 -0.53
C GLY A 279 3.35 -3.56 -1.63
N PHE A 280 4.25 -4.50 -1.33
CA PHE A 280 5.30 -4.97 -2.26
C PHE A 280 4.74 -5.59 -3.55
N ALA A 281 3.72 -6.44 -3.44
CA ALA A 281 3.11 -7.12 -4.59
C ALA A 281 2.57 -6.13 -5.64
N ARG A 282 1.84 -5.11 -5.17
CA ARG A 282 1.29 -4.01 -5.99
C ARG A 282 2.41 -3.15 -6.57
N TYR A 283 3.42 -2.82 -5.76
CA TYR A 283 4.59 -2.07 -6.22
C TYR A 283 5.28 -2.79 -7.39
N ALA A 284 5.64 -4.07 -7.22
CA ALA A 284 6.26 -4.87 -8.27
C ALA A 284 5.40 -4.94 -9.53
N THR A 285 4.10 -5.20 -9.38
CA THR A 285 3.16 -5.25 -10.52
C THR A 285 3.15 -3.92 -11.28
N SER A 286 3.02 -2.80 -10.56
CA SER A 286 2.96 -1.46 -11.17
C SER A 286 4.25 -1.11 -11.91
N ILE A 287 5.41 -1.41 -11.30
CA ILE A 287 6.72 -1.19 -11.92
C ILE A 287 6.82 -1.97 -13.23
N TRP A 288 6.45 -3.26 -13.24
CA TRP A 288 6.53 -4.07 -14.45
C TRP A 288 5.61 -3.56 -15.58
N GLU A 289 4.38 -3.16 -15.25
CA GLU A 289 3.44 -2.62 -16.23
C GLU A 289 3.95 -1.34 -16.90
N VAL A 290 4.53 -0.41 -16.12
CA VAL A 290 5.14 0.82 -16.65
C VAL A 290 6.32 0.50 -17.57
N ILE A 291 7.18 -0.45 -17.16
CA ILE A 291 8.32 -0.93 -17.96
C ILE A 291 7.85 -1.57 -19.27
N LYS A 292 6.79 -2.37 -19.22
CA LYS A 292 6.24 -3.05 -20.40
C LYS A 292 5.71 -2.05 -21.44
N LYS A 293 5.01 -1.01 -20.97
CA LYS A 293 4.49 0.10 -21.80
C LYS A 293 5.56 1.05 -22.34
N GLN A 294 6.81 0.90 -21.94
CA GLN A 294 7.92 1.80 -22.29
C GLN A 294 7.67 3.26 -21.86
N GLU A 295 6.85 3.45 -20.82
CA GLU A 295 6.61 4.75 -20.22
C GLU A 295 7.80 5.15 -19.33
N GLN A 296 8.01 6.45 -19.13
CA GLN A 296 9.05 6.92 -18.21
C GLN A 296 8.73 6.46 -16.79
N LEU A 297 9.61 5.63 -16.23
CA LEU A 297 9.42 5.05 -14.91
C LEU A 297 9.77 6.08 -13.82
N ASN A 298 8.76 6.55 -13.09
CA ASN A 298 8.90 7.53 -12.01
C ASN A 298 8.58 6.89 -10.64
N ILE A 299 9.62 6.50 -9.91
CA ILE A 299 9.48 5.78 -8.63
C ILE A 299 8.69 6.57 -7.56
N PRO A 300 8.94 7.88 -7.33
CA PRO A 300 8.12 8.69 -6.42
C PRO A 300 6.63 8.63 -6.69
N ASN A 301 6.23 8.79 -7.96
CA ASN A 301 4.82 8.73 -8.36
C ASN A 301 4.23 7.33 -8.11
N GLN A 302 4.99 6.27 -8.40
CA GLN A 302 4.55 4.90 -8.12
C GLN A 302 4.34 4.63 -6.62
N LYS A 303 5.20 5.17 -5.75
CA LYS A 303 5.04 5.08 -4.29
C LYS A 303 3.82 5.88 -3.80
N GLU A 304 3.60 7.07 -4.35
CA GLU A 304 2.42 7.89 -4.02
C GLU A 304 1.13 7.19 -4.46
N MET A 305 1.09 6.68 -5.70
CA MET A 305 -0.05 5.94 -6.22
C MET A 305 -0.36 4.69 -5.38
N LEU A 306 0.67 3.95 -4.97
CA LEU A 306 0.53 2.82 -4.05
C LEU A 306 -0.03 3.27 -2.70
N ALA A 307 0.50 4.34 -2.12
CA ALA A 307 0.02 4.89 -0.85
C ALA A 307 -1.46 5.29 -0.95
N ILE A 308 -1.87 5.95 -2.04
CA ILE A 308 -3.27 6.34 -2.27
C ILE A 308 -4.15 5.10 -2.31
N TYR A 309 -3.79 4.12 -3.12
CA TYR A 309 -4.57 2.89 -3.26
C TYR A 309 -4.73 2.16 -1.92
N ARG A 310 -3.63 1.96 -1.18
CA ARG A 310 -3.64 1.22 0.08
C ARG A 310 -4.40 1.96 1.17
N CYS A 311 -4.20 3.27 1.31
CA CYS A 311 -4.97 4.06 2.27
C CYS A 311 -6.48 4.03 1.93
N GLN A 312 -6.87 4.07 0.65
CA GLN A 312 -8.28 3.96 0.25
C GLN A 312 -8.86 2.57 0.51
N GLU A 313 -8.08 1.50 0.26
CA GLU A 313 -8.46 0.11 0.57
C GLU A 313 -8.70 -0.09 2.07
N ILE A 314 -7.78 0.40 2.92
CA ILE A 314 -7.91 0.37 4.38
C ILE A 314 -9.13 1.17 4.82
N LYS A 315 -9.33 2.38 4.27
CA LYS A 315 -10.53 3.20 4.54
C LYS A 315 -11.81 2.43 4.23
N ALA A 316 -11.90 1.80 3.06
CA ALA A 316 -13.07 1.02 2.66
C ALA A 316 -13.33 -0.17 3.60
N SER A 317 -12.26 -0.87 4.02
CA SER A 317 -12.35 -1.96 4.99
C SER A 317 -12.88 -1.48 6.36
N VAL A 318 -12.35 -0.37 6.87
CA VAL A 318 -12.78 0.23 8.16
C VAL A 318 -14.23 0.74 8.08
N LEU A 319 -14.63 1.38 6.98
CA LEU A 319 -16.02 1.81 6.80
C LEU A 319 -16.98 0.60 6.69
N SER A 320 -16.55 -0.50 6.08
CA SER A 320 -17.35 -1.72 6.01
C SER A 320 -17.53 -2.37 7.38
N SER A 321 -16.51 -2.35 8.26
CA SER A 321 -16.64 -2.90 9.62
C SER A 321 -17.58 -2.05 10.50
N LEU A 322 -17.68 -0.75 10.22
CA LEU A 322 -18.58 0.20 10.88
C LEU A 322 -20.07 -0.13 10.67
N GLY A 323 -20.42 -0.67 9.50
CA GLY A 323 -21.82 -0.79 9.06
C GLY A 323 -22.73 -1.55 10.03
N ALA A 324 -22.23 -2.63 10.63
CA ALA A 324 -22.99 -3.41 11.62
C ALA A 324 -23.26 -2.62 12.91
N ALA A 325 -22.29 -1.84 13.39
CA ALA A 325 -22.43 -1.02 14.58
C ALA A 325 -23.43 0.13 14.34
N VAL A 326 -23.34 0.80 13.19
CA VAL A 326 -24.28 1.87 12.80
C VAL A 326 -25.71 1.33 12.70
N ALA A 327 -25.91 0.16 12.09
CA ALA A 327 -27.24 -0.46 11.98
C ALA A 327 -27.84 -0.81 13.35
N ALA A 328 -27.02 -1.35 14.27
CA ALA A 328 -27.45 -1.67 15.62
C ALA A 328 -27.89 -0.41 16.39
N THR A 329 -27.10 0.66 16.31
CA THR A 329 -27.41 1.94 16.95
C THR A 329 -28.65 2.58 16.35
N ASN A 330 -28.83 2.54 15.02
CA ASN A 330 -30.04 3.04 14.37
C ASN A 330 -31.31 2.37 14.92
N ALA A 331 -31.26 1.05 15.13
CA ALA A 331 -32.37 0.31 15.71
C ALA A 331 -32.66 0.69 17.19
N MET A 332 -31.62 1.05 17.97
CA MET A 332 -31.79 1.55 19.34
C MET A 332 -32.42 2.94 19.37
N VAL A 333 -32.00 3.83 18.47
CA VAL A 333 -32.56 5.18 18.30
C VAL A 333 -34.03 5.10 17.91
N GLN A 334 -34.40 4.24 16.96
CA GLN A 334 -35.80 4.00 16.56
C GLN A 334 -36.69 3.53 17.71
N ARG A 335 -36.13 2.88 18.73
CA ARG A 335 -36.86 2.43 19.93
C ARG A 335 -36.90 3.47 21.05
N GLY A 336 -36.29 4.64 20.85
CA GLY A 336 -36.17 5.69 21.87
C GLY A 336 -35.27 5.31 23.05
N GLN A 337 -34.34 4.38 22.86
CA GLN A 337 -33.47 3.85 23.92
C GLN A 337 -32.12 4.56 24.03
N MET A 338 -31.93 5.66 23.28
CA MET A 338 -30.67 6.38 23.21
C MET A 338 -30.94 7.89 23.23
N ASP A 339 -30.24 8.60 24.12
CA ASP A 339 -30.26 10.05 24.22
C ASP A 339 -29.06 10.67 23.48
N GLU A 340 -29.03 12.00 23.36
CA GLU A 340 -28.00 12.73 22.61
C GLU A 340 -26.60 12.54 23.23
N ALA A 341 -26.52 12.46 24.57
CA ALA A 341 -25.27 12.29 25.29
C ALA A 341 -24.66 10.88 25.09
N ALA A 342 -25.47 9.83 25.19
CA ALA A 342 -25.04 8.46 24.92
C ALA A 342 -24.67 8.28 23.45
N PHE A 343 -25.40 8.92 22.53
CA PHE A 343 -25.05 8.93 21.11
C PHE A 343 -23.67 9.58 20.87
N SER A 344 -23.41 10.75 21.44
CA SER A 344 -22.11 11.45 21.29
C SER A 344 -20.96 10.64 21.88
N GLN A 345 -21.17 9.94 23.00
CA GLN A 345 -20.15 9.03 23.55
C GLN A 345 -19.88 7.85 22.62
N TRP A 346 -20.94 7.18 22.15
CA TRP A 346 -20.82 6.08 21.19
C TRP A 346 -20.11 6.51 19.91
N LEU A 347 -20.45 7.68 19.36
CA LEU A 347 -19.83 8.24 18.16
C LEU A 347 -18.32 8.46 18.36
N ARG A 348 -17.91 8.99 19.52
CA ARG A 348 -16.48 9.16 19.86
C ARG A 348 -15.75 7.83 19.94
N ASP A 349 -16.35 6.82 20.57
CA ASP A 349 -15.72 5.50 20.72
C ASP A 349 -15.59 4.80 19.36
N VAL A 350 -16.62 4.88 18.52
CA VAL A 350 -16.64 4.29 17.18
C VAL A 350 -15.63 5.00 16.26
N ALA A 351 -15.63 6.33 16.23
CA ALA A 351 -14.72 7.09 15.38
C ALA A 351 -13.26 6.97 15.85
N SER A 352 -12.99 6.97 17.16
CA SER A 352 -11.63 6.77 17.68
C SER A 352 -11.10 5.37 17.38
N LYS A 353 -11.94 4.33 17.50
CA LYS A 353 -11.58 2.97 17.10
C LYS A 353 -11.29 2.87 15.60
N ALA A 354 -12.16 3.43 14.75
CA ALA A 354 -11.98 3.44 13.31
C ALA A 354 -10.68 4.18 12.90
N LEU A 355 -10.39 5.31 13.54
CA LEU A 355 -9.13 6.04 13.33
C LEU A 355 -7.92 5.23 13.78
N ALA A 356 -7.99 4.54 14.92
CA ALA A 356 -6.90 3.71 15.41
C ALA A 356 -6.60 2.56 14.44
N GLU A 357 -7.62 1.84 13.98
CA GLU A 357 -7.50 0.75 12.99
C GLU A 357 -6.92 1.27 11.66
N TYR A 358 -7.38 2.43 11.19
CA TYR A 358 -6.84 3.05 9.98
C TYR A 358 -5.37 3.45 10.15
N LEU A 359 -5.03 4.16 11.22
CA LEU A 359 -3.69 4.70 11.45
C LEU A 359 -2.66 3.59 11.72
N GLU A 360 -3.04 2.45 12.30
CA GLU A 360 -2.16 1.30 12.51
C GLU A 360 -1.51 0.82 11.20
N HIS A 361 -2.27 0.80 10.11
CA HIS A 361 -1.79 0.35 8.81
C HIS A 361 -1.37 1.51 7.88
N ALA A 362 -2.14 2.60 7.86
CA ALA A 362 -1.92 3.72 6.94
C ALA A 362 -0.71 4.60 7.32
N SER A 363 -0.32 4.66 8.60
CA SER A 363 0.84 5.45 9.06
C SER A 363 2.17 4.99 8.47
N ARG A 364 2.23 3.77 7.92
CA ARG A 364 3.41 3.24 7.21
C ARG A 364 3.61 3.94 5.87
N TYR A 365 2.57 4.51 5.28
CA TYR A 365 2.64 5.17 3.98
C TYR A 365 2.94 6.67 4.12
N GLN A 366 3.01 7.38 2.99
CA GLN A 366 3.34 8.80 2.97
C GLN A 366 2.38 9.62 3.84
N SER A 367 2.92 10.49 4.69
CA SER A 367 2.15 11.27 5.68
C SER A 367 1.06 12.13 5.03
N GLU A 368 1.36 12.80 3.92
CA GLU A 368 0.40 13.67 3.22
C GLU A 368 -0.81 12.87 2.71
N VAL A 369 -0.56 11.72 2.09
CA VAL A 369 -1.62 10.82 1.60
C VAL A 369 -2.42 10.25 2.77
N CYS A 370 -1.75 9.81 3.83
CA CYS A 370 -2.38 9.28 5.04
C CYS A 370 -3.33 10.32 5.68
N GLN A 371 -2.88 11.58 5.82
CA GLN A 371 -3.69 12.67 6.38
C GLN A 371 -4.87 13.04 5.48
N ARG A 372 -4.67 13.11 4.15
CA ARG A 372 -5.76 13.37 3.20
C ARG A 372 -6.84 12.29 3.29
N VAL A 373 -6.46 11.02 3.22
CA VAL A 373 -7.43 9.91 3.27
C VAL A 373 -8.04 9.74 4.67
N LYS A 374 -7.34 10.17 5.73
CA LYS A 374 -7.92 10.29 7.07
C LYS A 374 -9.08 11.30 7.10
N ALA A 375 -8.94 12.45 6.45
CA ALA A 375 -10.03 13.42 6.33
C ALA A 375 -11.22 12.81 5.57
N ASP A 376 -10.97 12.12 4.44
CA ASP A 376 -12.02 11.39 3.70
C ASP A 376 -12.69 10.30 4.55
N LEU A 377 -11.95 9.62 5.44
CA LEU A 377 -12.50 8.61 6.35
C LEU A 377 -13.47 9.24 7.34
N LEU A 378 -13.13 10.39 7.91
CA LEU A 378 -14.01 11.14 8.82
C LEU A 378 -15.30 11.56 8.10
N GLU A 379 -15.19 12.09 6.87
CA GLU A 379 -16.36 12.41 6.04
C GLU A 379 -17.20 11.16 5.74
N GLY A 380 -16.56 10.03 5.45
CA GLY A 380 -17.22 8.74 5.26
C GLY A 380 -17.98 8.26 6.49
N ILE A 381 -17.42 8.44 7.70
CA ILE A 381 -18.08 8.14 8.97
C ILE A 381 -19.28 9.07 9.17
N VAL A 382 -19.13 10.38 8.94
CA VAL A 382 -20.23 11.33 9.03
C VAL A 382 -21.37 10.93 8.09
N SER A 383 -21.06 10.62 6.83
CA SER A 383 -22.06 10.19 5.85
C SER A 383 -22.77 8.89 6.24
N ALA A 384 -22.04 7.91 6.78
CA ALA A 384 -22.64 6.65 7.23
C ALA A 384 -23.55 6.83 8.47
N VAL A 385 -23.22 7.77 9.35
CA VAL A 385 -23.92 8.02 10.62
C VAL A 385 -25.06 9.04 10.46
N GLN A 386 -25.04 9.90 9.44
CA GLN A 386 -26.05 10.93 9.18
C GLN A 386 -27.50 10.41 9.28
N PRO A 387 -27.88 9.24 8.71
CA PRO A 387 -29.25 8.75 8.83
C PRO A 387 -29.69 8.45 10.28
N VAL A 388 -28.75 8.09 11.16
CA VAL A 388 -29.00 7.84 12.58
C VAL A 388 -29.26 9.16 13.31
N VAL A 389 -28.47 10.19 12.98
CA VAL A 389 -28.64 11.55 13.51
C VAL A 389 -29.97 12.13 13.07
N ASP A 390 -30.33 12.00 11.79
CA ASP A 390 -31.62 12.47 11.27
C ASP A 390 -32.80 11.83 12.01
N CYS A 391 -32.70 10.53 12.33
CA CYS A 391 -33.71 9.82 13.12
C CYS A 391 -33.80 10.34 14.56
N LEU A 392 -32.65 10.55 15.21
CA LEU A 392 -32.59 11.09 16.57
C LEU A 392 -33.19 12.50 16.63
N LEU A 393 -32.78 13.37 15.69
CA LEU A 393 -33.30 14.73 15.58
C LEU A 393 -34.78 14.78 15.22
N SER A 394 -35.30 13.80 14.47
CA SER A 394 -36.74 13.67 14.25
C SER A 394 -37.51 13.40 15.55
N HIS A 395 -37.00 12.53 16.44
CA HIS A 395 -37.65 12.31 17.74
C HIS A 395 -37.58 13.54 18.63
N VAL A 396 -36.43 14.23 18.64
CA VAL A 396 -36.28 15.50 19.38
C VAL A 396 -37.24 16.55 18.83
N ARG A 397 -37.36 16.68 17.51
CA ARG A 397 -38.33 17.55 16.84
C ARG A 397 -39.75 17.25 17.30
N ASP A 398 -40.17 15.99 17.25
CA ASP A 398 -41.54 15.60 17.60
C ASP A 398 -41.83 15.87 19.10
N SER A 399 -40.84 15.64 19.97
CA SER A 399 -40.92 16.00 21.40
C SER A 399 -41.05 17.51 21.62
N ILE A 400 -40.23 18.32 20.93
CA ILE A 400 -40.29 19.79 21.00
C ILE A 400 -41.62 20.31 20.45
N ALA A 401 -42.11 19.74 19.35
CA ALA A 401 -43.38 20.12 18.73
C ALA A 401 -44.57 19.84 19.67
N ASN A 402 -44.60 18.67 20.32
CA ASN A 402 -45.62 18.35 21.31
C ASN A 402 -45.55 19.31 22.53
N ALA A 403 -44.36 19.58 23.05
CA ALA A 403 -44.19 20.52 24.16
C ALA A 403 -44.59 21.97 23.78
N PHE A 404 -44.34 22.38 22.54
CA PHE A 404 -44.79 23.66 22.00
C PHE A 404 -46.33 23.71 21.92
N LEU A 405 -46.97 22.66 21.37
CA LEU A 405 -48.42 22.55 21.28
C LEU A 405 -49.10 22.57 22.65
N ASP A 406 -48.55 21.87 23.65
CA ASP A 406 -49.08 21.85 25.01
C ASP A 406 -48.98 23.24 25.69
N LYS A 407 -47.83 23.92 25.56
CA LYS A 407 -47.64 25.30 26.07
C LYS A 407 -48.58 26.29 25.38
N LEU A 408 -48.76 26.17 24.07
CA LEU A 408 -49.63 27.05 23.30
C LEU A 408 -51.10 26.78 23.66
N THR A 409 -51.52 25.52 23.71
CA THR A 409 -52.87 25.11 24.11
C THR A 409 -53.19 25.59 25.52
N SER A 410 -52.32 25.37 26.50
CA SER A 410 -52.53 25.82 27.89
C SER A 410 -52.60 27.35 28.02
N SER A 411 -51.88 28.09 27.17
CA SER A 411 -51.93 29.56 27.14
C SER A 411 -53.21 30.11 26.52
N PHE A 412 -53.90 29.31 25.69
CA PHE A 412 -55.08 29.74 24.92
C PHE A 412 -56.33 28.85 25.13
N THR A 413 -56.36 28.00 26.17
CA THR A 413 -57.57 27.29 26.58
C THR A 413 -58.50 28.20 27.38
N ALA A 414 -59.80 28.18 27.03
CA ALA A 414 -60.84 28.86 27.78
C ALA A 414 -61.08 28.16 29.12
N ALA A 415 -61.21 28.92 30.21
CA ALA A 415 -61.53 28.34 31.52
C ALA A 415 -62.96 27.77 31.51
N ALA A 416 -63.10 26.47 31.80
CA ALA A 416 -64.40 25.82 31.85
C ALA A 416 -65.25 26.40 33.00
N GLY A 417 -66.29 27.17 32.64
CA GLY A 417 -67.29 27.68 33.57
C GLY A 417 -67.35 29.21 33.74
N ASP A 418 -66.50 29.98 33.05
CA ASP A 418 -66.47 31.43 33.22
C ASP A 418 -67.36 32.15 32.19
N ALA A 419 -68.39 32.87 32.66
CA ALA A 419 -69.27 33.68 31.82
C ALA A 419 -68.54 34.91 31.23
N THR A 420 -67.35 35.22 31.76
CA THR A 420 -66.40 36.17 31.19
C THR A 420 -65.46 35.46 30.22
N ARG A 421 -65.45 35.92 28.97
CA ARG A 421 -64.55 35.46 27.89
C ARG A 421 -63.08 35.72 28.26
N THR A 422 -62.50 34.84 29.08
CA THR A 422 -61.10 34.89 29.51
C THR A 422 -60.34 33.68 28.97
N LEU A 423 -59.12 33.93 28.48
CA LEU A 423 -58.14 32.90 28.07
C LEU A 423 -57.01 32.93 29.10
N ALA A 424 -56.77 31.81 29.80
CA ALA A 424 -55.77 31.71 30.85
C ALA A 424 -55.78 32.88 31.88
N GLY A 425 -56.97 33.37 32.25
CA GLY A 425 -57.14 34.47 33.22
C GLY A 425 -56.97 35.89 32.66
N ARG A 426 -56.78 36.07 31.35
CA ARG A 426 -56.74 37.38 30.67
C ARG A 426 -57.96 37.60 29.77
N PRO A 427 -58.38 38.86 29.52
CA PRO A 427 -59.40 39.16 28.52
C PRO A 427 -59.00 38.63 27.13
N VAL A 428 -59.93 38.04 26.39
CA VAL A 428 -59.66 37.45 25.06
C VAL A 428 -58.94 38.43 24.11
N LEU A 429 -59.29 39.72 24.12
CA LEU A 429 -58.67 40.73 23.24
C LEU A 429 -57.19 40.97 23.56
N ASP A 430 -56.81 40.99 24.85
CA ASP A 430 -55.41 41.20 25.27
C ASP A 430 -54.57 39.93 25.07
N ALA A 431 -55.17 38.75 25.22
CA ALA A 431 -54.52 37.49 24.91
C ALA A 431 -54.25 37.35 23.39
N TRP A 432 -55.19 37.81 22.57
CA TRP A 432 -55.06 37.82 21.10
C TRP A 432 -54.07 38.87 20.59
N ALA A 433 -54.05 40.06 21.18
CA ALA A 433 -53.09 41.10 20.80
C ALA A 433 -51.63 40.65 21.00
N ASN A 434 -51.39 39.84 22.04
CA ASN A 434 -50.06 39.31 22.38
C ASN A 434 -49.77 37.93 21.75
N TYR A 435 -50.69 37.35 20.98
CA TYR A 435 -50.56 35.99 20.43
C TYR A 435 -49.34 35.86 19.52
N ASN A 436 -49.14 36.82 18.60
CA ASN A 436 -48.03 36.79 17.64
C ASN A 436 -46.67 36.89 18.35
N ASP A 437 -46.56 37.74 19.38
CA ASP A 437 -45.32 37.92 20.13
C ASP A 437 -45.01 36.69 20.99
N ALA A 438 -46.00 36.17 21.72
CA ALA A 438 -45.84 34.97 22.54
C ALA A 438 -45.54 33.72 21.70
N SER A 439 -46.20 33.56 20.56
CA SER A 439 -45.93 32.47 19.62
C SER A 439 -44.54 32.58 19.00
N SER A 440 -44.06 33.79 18.71
CA SER A 440 -42.72 34.01 18.17
C SER A 440 -41.64 33.71 19.20
N GLU A 441 -41.87 34.06 20.47
CA GLU A 441 -40.96 33.75 21.57
C GLU A 441 -40.88 32.23 21.83
N LEU A 442 -42.03 31.54 21.84
CA LEU A 442 -42.07 30.08 21.94
C LEU A 442 -41.40 29.38 20.75
N LEU A 443 -41.53 29.93 19.55
CA LEU A 443 -40.86 29.40 18.35
C LEU A 443 -39.33 29.55 18.49
N ARG A 444 -38.86 30.68 19.03
CA ARG A 444 -37.42 30.89 19.27
C ARG A 444 -36.87 29.92 20.32
N ASP A 445 -37.60 29.73 21.43
CA ASP A 445 -37.26 28.72 22.47
C ASP A 445 -37.19 27.30 21.88
N ALA A 446 -38.14 26.94 21.00
CA ALA A 446 -38.13 25.65 20.30
C ALA A 446 -36.91 25.49 19.37
N GLN A 447 -36.56 26.53 18.61
CA GLN A 447 -35.38 26.53 17.73
C GLN A 447 -34.07 26.43 18.53
N GLU A 448 -33.93 27.19 19.62
CA GLU A 448 -32.75 27.15 20.48
C GLU A 448 -32.56 25.75 21.11
N ARG A 449 -33.64 25.12 21.59
CA ARG A 449 -33.60 23.75 22.13
C ARG A 449 -33.19 22.72 21.07
N PHE A 450 -33.74 22.83 19.86
CA PHE A 450 -33.38 21.93 18.76
C PHE A 450 -31.90 22.08 18.38
N LEU A 451 -31.41 23.31 18.25
CA LEU A 451 -30.00 23.58 17.95
C LEU A 451 -29.07 23.08 19.07
N ALA A 452 -29.47 23.17 20.33
CA ALA A 452 -28.71 22.62 21.45
C ALA A 452 -28.61 21.08 21.37
N ALA A 453 -29.71 20.40 21.07
CA ALA A 453 -29.73 18.94 20.89
C ALA A 453 -28.91 18.51 19.66
N ALA A 454 -29.02 19.24 18.55
CA ALA A 454 -28.20 19.04 17.36
C ALA A 454 -26.70 19.23 17.66
N GLY A 455 -26.35 20.27 18.41
CA GLY A 455 -24.98 20.50 18.88
C GLY A 455 -24.46 19.35 19.75
N ALA A 456 -25.31 18.79 20.62
CA ALA A 456 -24.96 17.67 21.48
C ALA A 456 -24.70 16.36 20.71
N CYS A 457 -25.25 16.20 19.51
CA CYS A 457 -24.98 15.05 18.63
C CYS A 457 -23.59 15.10 17.99
N SER A 458 -22.92 16.26 18.03
CA SER A 458 -21.56 16.44 17.52
C SER A 458 -20.54 15.75 18.42
N ALA A 459 -19.38 15.40 17.86
CA ALA A 459 -18.31 14.75 18.61
C ALA A 459 -16.94 15.39 18.32
N ASN A 460 -16.22 15.71 19.39
CA ASN A 460 -14.80 16.08 19.34
C ASN A 460 -13.95 14.85 19.59
N LEU A 461 -13.00 14.62 18.68
CA LEU A 461 -12.03 13.54 18.79
C LEU A 461 -10.76 14.02 19.49
N ALA A 462 -10.03 13.07 20.10
CA ALA A 462 -8.83 13.36 20.89
C ALA A 462 -7.68 13.99 20.07
N ASP A 463 -7.71 13.83 18.74
CA ASP A 463 -6.74 14.39 17.81
C ASP A 463 -7.09 15.81 17.34
N GLY A 464 -8.17 16.40 17.86
CA GLY A 464 -8.66 17.73 17.50
C GLY A 464 -9.64 17.76 16.32
N SER A 465 -9.96 16.61 15.72
CA SER A 465 -10.94 16.54 14.63
C SER A 465 -12.36 16.71 15.17
N HIS A 466 -13.20 17.45 14.45
CA HIS A 466 -14.60 17.72 14.80
C HIS A 466 -15.54 17.02 13.84
N LEU A 467 -16.46 16.20 14.36
CA LEU A 467 -17.54 15.57 13.60
C LEU A 467 -18.81 16.41 13.74
N SER A 468 -19.24 17.03 12.65
CA SER A 468 -20.49 17.81 12.55
C SER A 468 -21.43 17.17 11.55
N PHE A 469 -22.74 17.29 11.81
CA PHE A 469 -23.78 16.75 10.95
C PHE A 469 -24.61 17.88 10.34
N ALA A 470 -25.17 17.65 9.16
CA ALA A 470 -26.09 18.60 8.54
C ALA A 470 -27.43 18.56 9.29
N THR A 471 -27.93 19.71 9.72
CA THR A 471 -29.15 19.83 10.55
C THR A 471 -30.22 20.73 9.93
N ASP A 472 -29.88 21.47 8.87
CA ASP A 472 -30.69 22.55 8.31
C ASP A 472 -32.04 22.05 7.79
N LEU A 473 -32.06 20.89 7.14
CA LEU A 473 -33.27 20.26 6.61
C LEU A 473 -34.32 19.95 7.69
N VAL A 474 -33.87 19.43 8.83
CA VAL A 474 -34.78 19.05 9.93
C VAL A 474 -35.27 20.31 10.65
N LEU A 475 -34.39 21.30 10.86
CA LEU A 475 -34.73 22.58 11.47
C LEU A 475 -35.73 23.39 10.62
N ASP A 476 -35.51 23.46 9.30
CA ASP A 476 -36.42 24.15 8.36
C ASP A 476 -37.78 23.47 8.31
N GLY A 477 -37.79 22.12 8.31
CA GLY A 477 -39.02 21.33 8.39
C GLY A 477 -39.82 21.65 9.65
N MET A 478 -39.17 21.59 10.82
CA MET A 478 -39.79 21.94 12.11
C MET A 478 -40.31 23.38 12.12
N THR A 479 -39.51 24.33 11.65
CA THR A 479 -39.87 25.75 11.67
C THR A 479 -41.10 26.02 10.80
N ARG A 480 -41.22 25.34 9.64
CA ARG A 480 -42.42 25.42 8.81
C ARG A 480 -43.62 24.80 9.51
N GLU A 481 -43.49 23.60 10.06
CA GLU A 481 -44.58 22.90 10.74
C GLU A 481 -45.14 23.72 11.91
N LEU A 482 -44.26 24.24 12.78
CA LEU A 482 -44.66 25.07 13.93
C LEU A 482 -45.29 26.41 13.52
N ARG A 483 -44.90 26.98 12.37
CA ARG A 483 -45.53 28.20 11.82
C ARG A 483 -46.88 27.94 11.16
N PHE A 484 -47.07 26.80 10.49
CA PHE A 484 -48.29 26.47 9.76
C PHE A 484 -49.38 25.84 10.64
N CYS A 485 -49.01 25.15 11.73
CA CYS A 485 -49.97 24.42 12.55
C CYS A 485 -51.09 25.28 13.16
N TRP A 486 -50.97 26.61 13.26
CA TRP A 486 -52.00 27.43 13.90
C TRP A 486 -52.19 28.82 13.29
N LEU A 487 -52.73 28.86 12.07
CA LEU A 487 -53.74 29.88 11.72
C LEU A 487 -55.06 29.36 12.30
N PRO A 488 -55.63 30.01 13.33
CA PRO A 488 -56.88 29.55 13.90
C PRO A 488 -57.93 29.56 12.79
N SER A 489 -58.45 28.37 12.48
CA SER A 489 -59.60 28.21 11.61
C SER A 489 -60.79 28.79 12.37
N PHE A 490 -61.07 30.07 12.12
CA PHE A 490 -62.31 30.74 12.50
C PHE A 490 -63.31 30.67 11.36
#